data_AF-A0A939RGT5-F1
#
_entry.id   AF-A0A939RGT5-F1
#
_cell.length_a   1.000
_cell.length_b   1.000
_cell.length_c   1.000
_cell.angle_alpha   90.00
_cell.angle_beta   90.00
_cell.angle_gamma   90.00
#
_symmetry.space_group_name_H-M   'P 1'
#
loop_
_entity.id
_entity.type
_entity.pdbx_description
1 polymer ?
#
loop_
_entity_poly.entity_id
_entity_poly.type
_entity_poly.pdbx_seq_one_letter_code
_entity_poly.pdbx_strand_id
1 'polypeptide(L)'
;MFFYPVIMEQTKDWIDYLSAFGPVIAAFIAIGIAVWQGKIQNRQHNLALFEKRWAFWEETKKLGYKAQTFKHIPASEMGDGSDPEKNFWTVSQEIQSLAKKSGVLFGKTFEMEINEIAKLFEQYHILLEKILEKEKYKDDYERSGRNIIKELSQDHDDRINIGMQHMKKWDDLAQHIFDKIRELEV
;
A
#
# COMPACT_ATOMS: atom_id res chain seq x y z
N MET A 1 -74.44 -49.17 17.26
CA MET A 1 -73.15 -49.73 16.82
C MET A 1 -72.62 -48.77 15.75
N PHE A 2 -71.84 -47.77 16.15
CA PHE A 2 -71.29 -46.79 15.22
C PHE A 2 -69.95 -47.30 14.70
N PHE A 3 -69.91 -47.51 13.39
CA PHE A 3 -68.70 -47.83 12.63
C PHE A 3 -67.82 -46.59 12.53
N TYR A 4 -66.61 -46.66 13.09
CA TYR A 4 -65.46 -45.92 12.62
C TYR A 4 -64.27 -46.88 12.69
N PRO A 5 -63.79 -47.37 11.54
CA PRO A 5 -62.39 -47.06 11.22
C PRO A 5 -62.12 -47.10 9.71
N VAL A 6 -61.95 -45.96 9.04
CA VAL A 6 -61.36 -45.95 7.68
C VAL A 6 -60.32 -44.84 7.47
N ILE A 7 -60.12 -43.92 8.43
CA ILE A 7 -59.29 -42.72 8.18
C ILE A 7 -57.84 -42.88 8.67
N MET A 8 -57.46 -43.99 9.32
CA MET A 8 -56.13 -44.12 9.95
C MET A 8 -55.02 -44.78 9.11
N GLU A 9 -55.32 -45.36 7.95
CA GLU A 9 -54.27 -45.99 7.12
C GLU A 9 -53.66 -45.02 6.10
N GLN A 10 -54.44 -44.13 5.50
CA GLN A 10 -53.90 -43.20 4.50
C GLN A 10 -52.91 -42.19 5.09
N THR A 11 -53.10 -41.68 6.30
CA THR A 11 -52.21 -40.66 6.89
C THR A 11 -50.80 -41.18 7.17
N LYS A 12 -50.62 -42.49 7.33
CA LYS A 12 -49.32 -43.12 7.61
C LYS A 12 -48.40 -43.09 6.38
N ASP A 13 -48.95 -43.31 5.19
CA ASP A 13 -48.19 -43.33 3.94
C ASP A 13 -47.62 -41.95 3.57
N TRP A 14 -48.41 -40.87 3.69
CA TRP A 14 -47.91 -39.53 3.37
C TRP A 14 -46.80 -39.07 4.31
N ILE A 15 -46.89 -39.45 5.60
CA ILE A 15 -45.87 -39.13 6.60
C ILE A 15 -44.60 -39.96 6.34
N ASP A 16 -44.70 -41.22 5.95
CA ASP A 16 -43.54 -42.04 5.58
C ASP A 16 -42.86 -41.54 4.29
N TYR A 17 -43.63 -41.07 3.31
CA TYR A 17 -43.07 -40.40 2.12
C TYR A 17 -42.40 -39.07 2.47
N LEU A 18 -42.97 -38.24 3.35
CA LEU A 18 -42.36 -36.99 3.80
C LEU A 18 -41.08 -37.23 4.62
N SER A 19 -41.07 -38.29 5.43
CA SER A 19 -39.93 -38.78 6.20
C SER A 19 -38.79 -39.25 5.28
N ALA A 20 -39.11 -39.94 4.19
CA ALA A 20 -38.12 -40.41 3.22
C ALA A 20 -37.57 -39.28 2.31
N PHE A 21 -38.39 -38.29 1.95
CA PHE A 21 -37.96 -37.15 1.12
C PHE A 21 -37.36 -35.99 1.93
N GLY A 22 -37.65 -35.89 3.23
CA GLY A 22 -37.12 -34.85 4.12
C GLY A 22 -35.60 -34.72 4.09
N PRO A 23 -34.82 -35.81 4.22
CA PRO A 23 -33.36 -35.78 4.12
C PRO A 23 -32.86 -35.28 2.75
N VAL A 24 -33.54 -35.64 1.66
CA VAL A 24 -33.16 -35.23 0.29
C VAL A 24 -33.41 -33.74 0.09
N ILE A 25 -34.58 -33.24 0.50
CA ILE A 25 -34.92 -31.81 0.45
C ILE A 25 -33.96 -31.01 1.34
N ALA A 26 -33.67 -31.50 2.54
CA ALA A 26 -32.69 -30.89 3.45
C ALA A 26 -31.29 -30.84 2.82
N ALA A 27 -30.86 -31.90 2.12
CA ALA A 27 -29.59 -31.92 1.40
C ALA A 27 -29.54 -30.86 0.27
N PHE A 28 -30.61 -30.71 -0.52
CA PHE A 28 -30.69 -29.68 -1.56
C PHE A 28 -30.65 -28.26 -0.98
N ILE A 29 -31.37 -28.01 0.12
CA ILE A 29 -31.34 -26.72 0.83
C ILE A 29 -29.94 -26.45 1.37
N ALA A 30 -29.28 -27.45 1.97
CA ALA A 30 -27.92 -27.32 2.49
C ALA A 30 -26.91 -26.99 1.38
N ILE A 31 -27.00 -27.63 0.22
CA ILE A 31 -26.16 -27.31 -0.96
C ILE A 31 -26.42 -25.87 -1.43
N GLY A 32 -27.70 -25.46 -1.50
CA GLY A 32 -28.06 -24.08 -1.87
C GLY A 32 -27.48 -23.04 -0.91
N ILE A 33 -27.58 -23.28 0.40
CA ILE A 33 -26.99 -22.43 1.44
C ILE A 33 -25.47 -22.40 1.32
N ALA A 34 -24.82 -23.55 1.11
CA ALA A 34 -23.37 -23.62 0.98
C ALA A 34 -22.85 -22.82 -0.22
N VAL A 35 -23.51 -22.91 -1.38
CA VAL A 35 -23.17 -22.12 -2.57
C VAL A 35 -23.33 -20.62 -2.28
N TRP A 36 -24.40 -20.24 -1.58
CA TRP A 36 -24.65 -18.84 -1.28
C TRP A 36 -23.67 -18.28 -0.25
N GLN A 37 -23.32 -19.07 0.78
CA GLN A 37 -22.27 -18.75 1.74
C GLN A 37 -20.90 -18.59 1.06
N GLY A 38 -20.55 -19.46 0.11
CA GLY A 38 -19.32 -19.32 -0.66
C GLY A 38 -19.25 -18.01 -1.45
N LYS A 39 -20.37 -17.60 -2.06
CA LYS A 39 -20.45 -16.29 -2.75
C LYS A 39 -20.31 -15.12 -1.77
N ILE A 40 -20.96 -15.18 -0.61
CA ILE A 40 -20.86 -14.13 0.41
C ILE A 40 -19.44 -14.05 0.97
N GLN A 41 -18.80 -15.20 1.24
CA GLN A 41 -17.44 -15.26 1.74
C GLN A 41 -16.44 -14.66 0.74
N ASN A 42 -16.59 -14.95 -0.56
CA ASN A 42 -15.77 -14.33 -1.60
C ASN A 42 -15.96 -12.81 -1.65
N ARG A 43 -17.20 -12.31 -1.57
CA ARG A 43 -17.46 -10.87 -1.51
C ARG A 43 -16.86 -10.21 -0.27
N GLN A 44 -17.00 -10.83 0.90
CA GLN A 44 -16.40 -10.33 2.14
C GLN A 44 -14.87 -10.34 2.07
N HIS A 45 -14.28 -11.38 1.46
CA HIS A 45 -12.84 -11.43 1.23
C HIS A 45 -12.36 -10.30 0.32
N ASN A 46 -13.04 -10.08 -0.80
CA ASN A 46 -12.71 -8.99 -1.74
C ASN A 46 -12.86 -7.62 -1.08
N LEU A 47 -13.93 -7.41 -0.30
CA LEU A 47 -14.16 -6.15 0.41
C LEU A 47 -13.10 -5.88 1.48
N ALA A 48 -12.73 -6.90 2.28
CA ALA A 48 -11.65 -6.78 3.25
C ALA A 48 -10.28 -6.51 2.59
N LEU A 49 -10.05 -7.08 1.41
CA LEU A 49 -8.83 -6.85 0.65
C LEU A 49 -8.81 -5.46 0.01
N PHE A 50 -9.96 -4.98 -0.47
CA PHE A 50 -10.16 -3.60 -0.94
C PHE A 50 -9.86 -2.60 0.17
N GLU A 51 -10.44 -2.74 1.36
CA GLU A 51 -10.19 -1.84 2.50
C GLU A 51 -8.71 -1.75 2.86
N LYS A 52 -8.01 -2.90 2.89
CA LYS A 52 -6.57 -2.93 3.18
C LYS A 52 -5.74 -2.26 2.10
N ARG A 53 -6.06 -2.48 0.82
CA ARG A 53 -5.33 -1.87 -0.31
C ARG A 53 -5.61 -0.38 -0.42
N TRP A 54 -6.85 0.04 -0.15
CA TRP A 54 -7.23 1.44 -0.11
C TRP A 54 -6.49 2.22 0.98
N ALA A 55 -6.50 1.69 2.21
CA ALA A 55 -5.74 2.28 3.31
C ALA A 55 -4.24 2.37 3.00
N PHE A 56 -3.69 1.35 2.32
CA PHE A 56 -2.30 1.37 1.85
C PHE A 56 -2.03 2.46 0.81
N TRP A 57 -2.95 2.68 -0.13
CA TRP A 57 -2.84 3.76 -1.12
C TRP A 57 -2.82 5.14 -0.46
N GLU A 58 -3.70 5.38 0.52
CA GLU A 58 -3.71 6.63 1.29
C GLU A 58 -2.41 6.86 2.06
N GLU A 59 -1.89 5.82 2.71
CA GLU A 59 -0.61 5.84 3.42
C GLU A 59 0.55 6.16 2.47
N THR A 60 0.57 5.55 1.28
CA THR A 60 1.55 5.79 0.23
C THR A 60 1.55 7.26 -0.21
N LYS A 61 0.37 7.84 -0.48
CA LYS A 61 0.28 9.26 -0.85
C LYS A 61 0.75 10.17 0.26
N LYS A 62 0.33 9.91 1.49
CA LYS A 62 0.74 10.71 2.66
C LYS A 62 2.26 10.70 2.83
N LEU A 63 2.88 9.53 2.68
CA LEU A 63 4.33 9.38 2.77
C LEU A 63 5.05 10.06 1.60
N GLY A 64 4.53 9.94 0.37
CA GLY A 64 5.05 10.67 -0.79
C GLY A 64 5.05 12.18 -0.59
N TYR A 65 3.96 12.75 -0.06
CA TYR A 65 3.90 14.17 0.30
C TYR A 65 4.92 14.54 1.39
N LYS A 66 5.07 13.72 2.42
CA LYS A 66 6.06 13.93 3.49
C LYS A 66 7.49 13.91 2.95
N ALA A 67 7.81 12.95 2.09
CA ALA A 67 9.11 12.86 1.43
C ALA A 67 9.36 14.06 0.49
N GLN A 68 8.32 14.60 -0.15
CA GLN A 68 8.42 15.83 -0.95
C GLN A 68 8.68 17.06 -0.07
N THR A 69 8.04 17.19 1.10
CA THR A 69 8.31 18.34 1.99
C THR A 69 9.76 18.41 2.45
N PHE A 70 10.42 17.26 2.61
CA PHE A 70 11.87 17.21 2.90
C PHE A 70 12.72 17.86 1.79
N LYS A 71 12.25 17.86 0.54
CA LYS A 71 12.96 18.45 -0.60
C LYS A 71 13.02 19.98 -0.55
N HIS A 72 11.99 20.59 0.03
CA HIS A 72 11.78 22.04 0.00
C HIS A 72 12.46 22.78 1.15
N ILE A 73 13.07 22.07 2.11
CA ILE A 73 13.82 22.70 3.19
C ILE A 73 15.08 23.33 2.56
N PRO A 74 15.22 24.67 2.57
CA PRO A 74 16.42 25.33 2.11
C PRO A 74 17.61 24.88 2.95
N ALA A 75 18.76 24.69 2.31
CA ALA A 75 20.02 24.38 2.98
C ALA A 75 20.31 25.35 4.15
N SER A 76 19.92 26.61 4.00
CA SER A 76 20.05 27.68 5.00
C SER A 76 19.14 27.56 6.22
N GLU A 77 18.05 26.78 6.16
CA GLU A 77 17.08 26.63 7.25
C GLU A 77 17.30 25.37 8.09
N MET A 78 18.24 24.50 7.69
CA MET A 78 18.61 23.30 8.46
C MET A 78 19.43 23.58 9.72
N GLY A 79 19.78 24.85 9.98
CA GLY A 79 20.60 25.27 11.13
C GLY A 79 19.83 25.61 12.42
N ASP A 80 18.50 25.74 12.38
CA ASP A 80 17.70 26.22 13.52
C ASP A 80 16.63 25.21 13.95
N GLY A 81 16.95 24.38 14.96
CA GLY A 81 15.98 23.70 15.83
C GLY A 81 15.16 22.52 15.28
N SER A 82 15.00 22.34 13.97
CA SER A 82 14.45 21.11 13.39
C SER A 82 15.58 20.18 12.99
N ASP A 83 15.71 19.03 13.66
CA ASP A 83 16.73 18.01 13.33
C ASP A 83 16.37 17.35 11.97
N PRO A 84 16.99 17.80 10.85
CA PRO A 84 16.64 17.33 9.51
C PRO A 84 17.07 15.88 9.33
N GLU A 85 18.12 15.48 10.02
CA GLU A 85 18.63 14.12 10.06
C GLU A 85 17.60 13.18 10.70
N LYS A 86 17.03 13.57 11.85
CA LYS A 86 15.94 12.82 12.48
C LYS A 86 14.71 12.69 11.57
N ASN A 87 14.36 13.76 10.86
CA ASN A 87 13.24 13.73 9.91
C ASN A 87 13.54 12.78 8.73
N PHE A 88 14.76 12.80 8.19
CA PHE A 88 15.20 11.87 7.16
C PHE A 88 15.08 10.42 7.62
N TRP A 89 15.66 10.08 8.78
CA TRP A 89 15.62 8.72 9.32
C TRP A 89 14.18 8.25 9.56
N THR A 90 13.30 9.14 10.05
CA THR A 90 11.89 8.82 10.25
C THR A 90 11.19 8.48 8.93
N VAL A 91 11.36 9.32 7.90
CA VAL A 91 10.77 9.07 6.57
C VAL A 91 11.35 7.80 5.94
N SER A 92 12.66 7.59 6.06
CA SER A 92 13.34 6.39 5.54
C SER A 92 12.79 5.11 6.16
N GLN A 93 12.60 5.07 7.48
CA GLN A 93 11.99 3.94 8.18
C GLN A 93 10.53 3.71 7.75
N GLU A 94 9.76 4.78 7.56
CA GLU A 94 8.39 4.69 7.04
C GLU A 94 8.36 4.10 5.63
N ILE A 95 9.27 4.48 4.74
CA ILE A 95 9.37 3.91 3.38
C ILE A 95 9.71 2.42 3.43
N GLN A 96 10.65 2.02 4.29
CA GLN A 96 11.03 0.61 4.47
C GLN A 96 9.89 -0.24 5.04
N SER A 97 9.12 0.31 5.99
CA SER A 97 7.90 -0.33 6.50
C SER A 97 6.87 -0.52 5.39
N LEU A 98 6.65 0.53 4.58
CA LEU A 98 5.73 0.52 3.46
C LEU A 98 6.13 -0.54 2.42
N ALA A 99 7.44 -0.68 2.12
CA ALA A 99 7.96 -1.69 1.20
C ALA A 99 7.56 -3.10 1.64
N LYS A 100 7.82 -3.46 2.91
CA LYS A 100 7.45 -4.78 3.46
C LYS A 100 5.95 -5.02 3.41
N LYS A 101 5.15 -4.02 3.77
CA LYS A 101 3.68 -4.10 3.74
C LYS A 101 3.16 -4.29 2.31
N SER A 102 3.78 -3.64 1.32
CA SER A 102 3.43 -3.79 -0.09
C SER A 102 3.70 -5.20 -0.62
N GLY A 103 4.82 -5.82 -0.19
CA GLY A 103 5.19 -7.18 -0.54
C GLY A 103 4.11 -8.19 -0.15
N VAL A 104 3.45 -7.98 1.00
CA VAL A 104 2.35 -8.81 1.49
C VAL A 104 1.04 -8.55 0.73
N LEU A 105 0.72 -7.29 0.43
CA LEU A 105 -0.59 -6.91 -0.13
C LEU A 105 -0.68 -7.04 -1.66
N PHE A 106 0.44 -6.84 -2.36
CA PHE A 106 0.52 -6.76 -3.81
C PHE A 106 1.60 -7.66 -4.41
N GLY A 107 2.46 -8.26 -3.58
CA GLY A 107 3.55 -9.13 -4.01
C GLY A 107 4.90 -8.42 -4.14
N LYS A 108 5.95 -9.21 -4.41
CA LYS A 108 7.35 -8.74 -4.41
C LYS A 108 7.65 -7.61 -5.40
N THR A 109 6.89 -7.49 -6.49
CA THR A 109 7.11 -6.42 -7.48
C THR A 109 6.95 -5.03 -6.85
N PHE A 110 5.88 -4.82 -6.07
CA PHE A 110 5.65 -3.56 -5.38
C PHE A 110 6.70 -3.28 -4.30
N GLU A 111 7.14 -4.33 -3.60
CA GLU A 111 8.23 -4.20 -2.63
C GLU A 111 9.52 -3.71 -3.30
N MET A 112 9.84 -4.22 -4.48
CA MET A 112 10.99 -3.74 -5.26
C MET A 112 10.82 -2.28 -5.72
N GLU A 113 9.65 -1.90 -6.23
CA GLU A 113 9.35 -0.52 -6.65
C GLU A 113 9.53 0.48 -5.49
N ILE A 114 9.04 0.16 -4.29
CA ILE A 114 9.20 1.02 -3.11
C ILE A 114 10.65 1.05 -2.63
N ASN A 115 11.38 -0.07 -2.71
CA ASN A 115 12.81 -0.09 -2.40
C ASN A 115 13.64 0.77 -3.37
N GLU A 116 13.25 0.87 -4.64
CA GLU A 116 13.89 1.81 -5.57
C GLU A 116 13.64 3.26 -5.18
N ILE A 117 12.41 3.59 -4.75
CA ILE A 117 12.09 4.91 -4.21
C ILE A 117 12.94 5.21 -2.96
N ALA A 118 13.09 4.24 -2.05
CA ALA A 118 13.92 4.39 -0.86
C ALA A 118 15.38 4.72 -1.22
N LYS A 119 15.94 4.05 -2.24
CA LYS A 119 17.30 4.33 -2.74
C LYS A 119 17.43 5.74 -3.30
N LEU A 120 16.44 6.21 -4.07
CA LEU A 120 16.46 7.58 -4.59
C LEU A 120 16.36 8.62 -3.46
N PHE A 121 15.56 8.34 -2.43
CA PHE A 121 15.44 9.20 -1.25
C PHE A 121 16.77 9.30 -0.49
N GLU A 122 17.48 8.19 -0.31
CA GLU A 122 18.81 8.14 0.30
C GLU A 122 19.86 8.88 -0.54
N GLN A 123 19.88 8.65 -1.86
CA GLN A 123 20.78 9.39 -2.77
C GLN A 123 20.55 10.89 -2.73
N TYR A 124 19.29 11.32 -2.66
CA TYR A 124 18.92 12.72 -2.52
C TYR A 124 19.49 13.31 -1.22
N HIS A 125 19.40 12.58 -0.11
CA HIS A 125 19.94 13.04 1.17
C HIS A 125 21.48 13.15 1.16
N ILE A 126 22.18 12.15 0.63
CA ILE A 126 23.66 12.18 0.51
C ILE A 126 24.13 13.38 -0.32
N LEU A 127 23.45 13.69 -1.43
CA LEU A 127 23.78 14.88 -2.23
C LEU A 127 23.52 16.18 -1.48
N LEU A 128 22.45 16.23 -0.69
CA LEU A 128 22.15 17.41 0.12
C LEU A 128 23.24 17.65 1.18
N GLU A 129 23.68 16.61 1.88
CA GLU A 129 24.79 16.71 2.84
C GLU A 129 26.08 17.18 2.17
N LYS A 130 26.40 16.64 0.99
CA LYS A 130 27.57 17.05 0.20
C LYS A 130 27.52 18.52 -0.19
N ILE A 131 26.34 19.01 -0.62
CA ILE A 131 26.13 20.42 -0.96
C ILE A 131 26.33 21.29 0.28
N LEU A 132 25.71 20.93 1.41
CA LEU A 132 25.82 21.66 2.67
C LEU A 132 27.26 21.76 3.17
N GLU A 133 28.02 20.66 3.08
CA GLU A 133 29.44 20.65 3.43
C GLU A 133 30.25 21.58 2.53
N LYS A 134 30.04 21.53 1.22
CA LYS A 134 30.72 22.42 0.25
C LYS A 134 30.36 23.88 0.45
N GLU A 135 29.11 24.19 0.75
CA GLU A 135 28.65 25.55 1.05
C GLU A 135 29.33 26.10 2.31
N LYS A 136 29.48 25.28 3.36
CA LYS A 136 30.12 25.68 4.62
C LYS A 136 31.58 26.10 4.45
N TYR A 137 32.32 25.45 3.57
CA TYR A 137 33.76 25.69 3.35
C TYR A 137 34.05 26.49 2.08
N LYS A 138 33.03 27.11 1.46
CA LYS A 138 33.13 27.75 0.15
C LYS A 138 34.28 28.78 0.08
N ASP A 139 34.46 29.59 1.11
CA ASP A 139 35.49 30.63 1.15
C ASP A 139 36.93 30.06 1.19
N ASP A 140 37.15 28.98 1.94
CA ASP A 140 38.44 28.29 2.02
C ASP A 140 38.79 27.61 0.69
N TYR A 141 37.76 27.10 0.05
CA TYR A 141 37.81 26.42 -1.23
C TYR A 141 38.13 27.38 -2.39
N GLU A 142 37.50 28.56 -2.41
CA GLU A 142 37.80 29.63 -3.36
C GLU A 142 39.24 30.14 -3.21
N ARG A 143 39.75 30.27 -1.97
CA ARG A 143 41.16 30.61 -1.71
C ARG A 143 42.14 29.55 -2.21
N SER A 144 41.74 28.27 -2.25
CA SER A 144 42.57 27.16 -2.73
C SER A 144 42.65 27.04 -4.26
N GLY A 145 41.95 27.90 -5.01
CA GLY A 145 41.93 27.87 -6.49
C GLY A 145 41.14 26.69 -7.08
N ARG A 146 40.37 25.96 -6.26
CA ARG A 146 39.48 24.88 -6.73
C ARG A 146 38.21 25.47 -7.35
N ASN A 147 37.75 24.90 -8.47
CA ASN A 147 36.64 25.43 -9.27
C ASN A 147 35.26 25.03 -8.69
N ILE A 148 35.02 25.39 -7.43
CA ILE A 148 33.94 24.81 -6.62
C ILE A 148 32.57 25.35 -6.96
N ILE A 149 32.48 26.55 -7.54
CA ILE A 149 31.23 27.07 -8.07
C ILE A 149 30.68 26.14 -9.18
N LYS A 150 31.53 25.58 -10.04
CA LYS A 150 31.10 24.64 -11.09
C LYS A 150 30.66 23.30 -10.50
N GLU A 151 31.42 22.77 -9.54
CA GLU A 151 31.06 21.51 -8.88
C GLU A 151 29.77 21.63 -8.07
N LEU A 152 29.57 22.75 -7.35
CA LEU A 152 28.34 23.00 -6.59
C LEU A 152 27.14 23.11 -7.53
N SER A 153 27.29 23.81 -8.66
CA SER A 153 26.25 23.90 -9.70
C SER A 153 25.85 22.51 -10.21
N GLN A 154 26.82 21.65 -10.50
CA GLN A 154 26.55 20.28 -10.96
C GLN A 154 25.85 19.44 -9.87
N ASP A 155 26.33 19.50 -8.62
CA ASP A 155 25.71 18.78 -7.51
C ASP A 155 24.25 19.25 -7.27
N HIS A 156 23.96 20.55 -7.45
CA HIS A 156 22.59 21.09 -7.41
C HIS A 156 21.71 20.55 -8.54
N ASP A 157 22.20 20.50 -9.78
CA ASP A 157 21.47 19.96 -10.93
C ASP A 157 21.17 18.47 -10.75
N ASP A 158 22.15 17.70 -10.26
CA ASP A 158 21.99 16.28 -9.93
C ASP A 158 20.94 16.07 -8.83
N ARG A 159 20.96 16.91 -7.78
CA ARG A 159 19.95 16.90 -6.71
C ARG A 159 18.55 17.18 -7.26
N ILE A 160 18.40 18.14 -8.16
CA ILE A 160 17.11 18.47 -8.79
C ILE A 160 16.63 17.27 -9.62
N ASN A 161 17.50 16.67 -10.43
CA ASN A 161 17.19 15.51 -11.26
C ASN A 161 16.74 14.30 -10.45
N ILE A 162 17.50 13.91 -9.42
CA ILE A 162 17.12 12.80 -8.52
C ILE A 162 15.80 13.12 -7.81
N GLY A 163 15.64 14.36 -7.34
CA GLY A 163 14.40 14.79 -6.73
C GLY A 163 13.20 14.75 -7.67
N MET A 164 13.36 14.94 -8.99
CA MET A 164 12.28 14.77 -9.97
C MET A 164 11.98 13.30 -10.25
N GLN A 165 13.01 12.46 -10.40
CA GLN A 165 12.84 11.01 -10.58
C GLN A 165 12.13 10.38 -9.39
N HIS A 166 12.50 10.77 -8.18
CA HIS A 166 11.86 10.31 -6.95
C HIS A 166 10.36 10.65 -6.92
N MET A 167 9.99 11.89 -7.26
CA MET A 167 8.57 12.29 -7.31
C MET A 167 7.79 11.51 -8.35
N LYS A 168 8.35 11.37 -9.57
CA LYS A 168 7.72 10.61 -10.63
C LYS A 168 7.44 9.17 -10.20
N LYS A 169 8.39 8.51 -9.52
CA LYS A 169 8.17 7.14 -9.03
C LYS A 169 7.09 7.04 -7.95
N TRP A 170 6.93 8.05 -7.09
CA TRP A 170 5.81 8.07 -6.14
C TRP A 170 4.46 8.17 -6.85
N ASP A 171 4.36 9.02 -7.87
CA ASP A 171 3.13 9.17 -8.67
C ASP A 171 2.82 7.88 -9.46
N ASP A 172 3.84 7.30 -10.11
CA ASP A 172 3.73 6.04 -10.84
C ASP A 172 3.28 4.89 -9.89
N LEU A 173 3.87 4.82 -8.69
CA LEU A 173 3.48 3.83 -7.67
C LEU A 173 2.03 4.03 -7.21
N ALA A 174 1.62 5.26 -6.91
CA ALA A 174 0.26 5.56 -6.47
C ALA A 174 -0.78 5.17 -7.54
N GLN A 175 -0.46 5.41 -8.82
CA GLN A 175 -1.30 4.98 -9.94
C GLN A 175 -1.34 3.46 -10.06
N HIS A 176 -0.20 2.78 -9.97
CA HIS A 176 -0.12 1.33 -10.07
C HIS A 176 -0.89 0.62 -8.94
N ILE A 177 -0.82 1.14 -7.70
CA ILE A 177 -1.63 0.66 -6.57
C ILE A 177 -3.13 0.85 -6.86
N PHE A 178 -3.52 2.02 -7.39
CA PHE A 178 -4.92 2.32 -7.70
C PHE A 178 -5.47 1.37 -8.77
N ASP A 179 -4.68 1.06 -9.80
CA ASP A 179 -5.05 0.10 -10.83
C ASP A 179 -5.24 -1.31 -10.23
N LYS A 180 -4.39 -1.72 -9.28
CA LYS A 180 -4.56 -2.98 -8.52
C LYS A 180 -5.76 -3.01 -7.58
N ILE A 181 -6.24 -1.86 -7.13
CA ILE A 181 -7.50 -1.77 -6.39
C ILE A 181 -8.69 -1.96 -7.33
N ARG A 182 -8.62 -1.37 -8.54
CA ARG A 182 -9.68 -1.47 -9.56
C ARG A 182 -9.87 -2.87 -10.13
N GLU A 183 -8.83 -3.70 -10.10
CA GLU A 183 -8.93 -5.12 -10.49
C GLU A 183 -9.84 -5.95 -9.55
N LEU A 184 -10.16 -5.45 -8.36
CA LEU A 184 -11.06 -6.16 -7.45
C LEU A 184 -12.50 -5.99 -7.91
N GLU A 185 -13.13 -7.10 -8.30
CA GLU A 185 -14.58 -7.20 -8.43
C GLU A 185 -15.21 -7.13 -7.03
N VAL A 186 -15.58 -5.91 -6.62
CA VAL A 186 -16.37 -5.64 -5.40
C VAL A 186 -17.84 -5.49 -5.77
#